data_AF-A4C4X4-F1
#
_entry.id   AF-A4C4X4-F1
#
_cell.length_a   1.000
_cell.length_b   1.000
_cell.length_c   1.000
_cell.angle_alpha   90.00
_cell.angle_beta   90.00
_cell.angle_gamma   90.00
#
_symmetry.space_group_name_H-M   'P 1'
#
loop_
_entity.id
_entity.type
_entity.pdbx_description
1 polymer ?
#
loop_
_entity_poly.entity_id
_entity_poly.type
_entity_poly.pdbx_seq_one_letter_code
_entity_poly.pdbx_strand_id
1 'polypeptide(L)'
;MKLSINKAINDGRVKSIRLIATIGCGLLLTVGCASNQRVSTESLLAAEQAIDNAERARVSQYAAAELMQAREILGLAKVALTKKDLINANRLAQQSQVTAQLAFAHAELIKAEQINTEIKQSIEQLKQEMQRNRDANL
;
A
#
# COMPACT_ATOMS: atom_id res chain seq x y z
N MET A 1 58.99 -2.95 35.01
CA MET A 1 58.44 -1.58 34.97
C MET A 1 57.26 -1.47 33.97
N LYS A 2 56.16 -2.24 34.15
CA LYS A 2 54.93 -2.12 33.33
C LYS A 2 53.60 -2.38 34.08
N LEU A 3 53.64 -2.69 35.40
CA LEU A 3 52.41 -2.95 36.18
C LEU A 3 51.87 -1.78 37.00
N SER A 4 52.66 -0.73 37.27
CA SER A 4 52.19 0.40 38.11
C SER A 4 51.43 1.48 37.31
N ILE A 5 51.65 1.57 35.99
CA ILE A 5 51.05 2.59 35.12
C ILE A 5 49.57 2.26 34.83
N ASN A 6 49.21 0.98 34.74
CA ASN A 6 47.86 0.55 34.39
C ASN A 6 46.84 0.79 35.52
N LYS A 7 47.29 0.76 36.79
CA LYS A 7 46.45 0.98 37.97
C LYS A 7 46.01 2.44 38.12
N ALA A 8 46.92 3.39 37.86
CA ALA A 8 46.62 4.83 37.95
C ALA A 8 45.69 5.34 36.82
N ILE A 9 45.76 4.72 35.63
CA ILE A 9 44.86 5.04 34.50
C ILE A 9 43.44 4.51 34.77
N ASN A 10 43.32 3.36 35.43
CA ASN A 10 42.02 2.76 35.74
C ASN A 10 41.30 3.50 36.86
N ASP A 11 41.98 3.82 37.98
CA ASP A 11 41.37 4.46 39.16
C ASP A 11 40.78 5.86 38.86
N GLY A 12 41.36 6.61 37.93
CA GLY A 12 40.83 7.90 37.47
C GLY A 12 39.54 7.78 36.63
N ARG A 13 39.44 6.76 35.76
CA ARG A 13 38.23 6.55 34.93
C ARG A 13 37.03 6.04 35.75
N VAL A 14 37.24 5.14 36.71
CA VAL A 14 36.13 4.62 37.55
C VAL A 14 35.58 5.67 38.52
N LYS A 15 36.39 6.61 39.01
CA LYS A 15 35.92 7.67 39.92
C LYS A 15 35.08 8.73 39.19
N SER A 16 35.45 9.06 37.95
CA SER A 16 34.68 9.98 37.07
C SER A 16 33.38 9.36 36.57
N ILE A 17 33.37 8.05 36.30
CA ILE A 17 32.15 7.31 35.90
C ILE A 17 31.16 7.19 37.07
N ARG A 18 31.65 7.10 38.32
CA ARG A 18 30.80 7.06 39.52
C ARG A 18 30.18 8.41 39.90
N LEU A 19 30.82 9.54 39.54
CA LEU A 19 30.29 10.87 39.86
C LEU A 19 29.13 11.31 38.94
N ILE A 20 29.01 10.71 37.74
CA ILE A 20 27.93 10.99 36.79
C ILE A 20 26.68 10.12 37.07
N ALA A 21 26.81 9.12 37.95
CA ALA A 21 25.75 8.14 38.22
C ALA A 21 24.64 8.63 39.17
N THR A 22 24.62 9.90 39.60
CA THR A 22 23.65 10.39 40.60
C THR A 22 22.76 11.55 40.15
N ILE A 23 22.96 12.12 38.95
CA ILE A 23 22.09 13.19 38.43
C ILE A 23 21.84 12.97 36.93
N GLY A 24 20.63 12.54 36.56
CA GLY A 24 20.18 12.50 35.16
C GLY A 24 19.79 11.15 34.58
N CYS A 25 19.42 10.17 35.42
CA CYS A 25 18.86 8.88 34.99
C CYS A 25 17.38 9.01 34.56
N GLY A 26 17.07 9.88 33.59
CA GLY A 26 15.68 10.24 33.25
C GLY A 26 15.38 10.55 31.79
N LEU A 27 16.27 10.24 30.83
CA LEU A 27 16.07 10.64 29.43
C LEU A 27 16.37 9.56 28.38
N LEU A 28 15.99 8.30 28.65
CA LEU A 28 16.21 7.17 27.71
C LEU A 28 14.94 6.36 27.37
N LEU A 29 13.74 6.84 27.69
CA LEU A 29 12.49 6.06 27.50
C LEU A 29 11.58 6.49 26.33
N THR A 30 11.98 7.38 25.41
CA THR A 30 11.03 7.92 24.39
C THR A 30 11.38 7.70 22.91
N VAL A 31 12.35 6.84 22.55
CA VAL A 31 12.78 6.69 21.13
C VAL A 31 11.89 5.73 20.30
N GLY A 32 10.84 5.12 20.87
CA GLY A 32 10.14 3.99 20.24
C GLY A 32 8.87 4.26 19.41
N CYS A 33 8.29 5.46 19.37
CA CYS A 33 6.92 5.65 18.84
C CYS A 33 6.80 6.44 17.52
N ALA A 34 7.89 6.95 16.95
CA ALA A 34 7.80 7.76 15.72
C ALA A 34 7.79 6.92 14.43
N SER A 35 8.36 5.71 14.43
CA SER A 35 8.43 4.85 13.23
C SER A 35 7.07 4.25 12.87
N ASN A 36 6.35 3.68 13.84
CA ASN A 36 5.07 3.02 13.59
C ASN A 36 3.99 3.98 13.07
N GLN A 37 4.00 5.23 13.54
CA GLN A 37 3.05 6.23 13.07
C GLN A 37 3.27 6.56 11.59
N ARG A 38 4.52 6.74 11.15
CA ARG A 38 4.85 7.03 9.74
C ARG A 38 4.40 5.93 8.79
N VAL A 39 4.67 4.67 9.16
CA VAL A 39 4.27 3.51 8.33
C VAL A 39 2.74 3.44 8.17
N SER A 40 1.98 3.73 9.21
CA SER A 40 0.51 3.76 9.12
C SER A 40 0.00 4.88 8.21
N THR A 41 0.65 6.05 8.19
CA THR A 41 0.28 7.15 7.30
C THR A 41 0.64 6.87 5.84
N GLU A 42 1.79 6.24 5.58
CA GLU A 42 2.21 5.88 4.22
C GLU A 42 1.29 4.83 3.59
N SER A 43 0.92 3.79 4.35
CA SER A 43 -0.01 2.75 3.88
C SER A 43 -1.41 3.30 3.59
N LEU A 44 -1.92 4.24 4.40
CA LEU A 44 -3.18 4.93 4.12
C LEU A 44 -3.12 5.75 2.83
N LEU A 45 -2.04 6.51 2.63
CA LEU A 45 -1.86 7.29 1.41
C LEU A 45 -1.76 6.39 0.18
N ALA A 46 -1.05 5.27 0.27
CA ALA A 46 -0.95 4.29 -0.81
C ALA A 46 -2.32 3.67 -1.17
N ALA A 47 -3.16 3.39 -0.16
CA ALA A 47 -4.52 2.91 -0.37
C ALA A 47 -5.41 3.96 -1.04
N GLU A 48 -5.36 5.21 -0.59
CA GLU A 48 -6.07 6.34 -1.21
C GLU A 48 -5.67 6.52 -2.68
N GLN A 49 -4.36 6.53 -2.97
CA GLN A 49 -3.85 6.63 -4.33
C GLN A 49 -4.31 5.47 -5.22
N ALA A 50 -4.37 4.24 -4.69
CA ALA A 50 -4.85 3.08 -5.44
C ALA A 50 -6.34 3.21 -5.80
N ILE A 51 -7.18 3.68 -4.86
CA ILE A 51 -8.60 3.96 -5.11
C ILE A 51 -8.75 5.09 -6.13
N ASP A 52 -8.03 6.20 -5.99
CA ASP A 52 -8.07 7.31 -6.93
C ASP A 52 -7.67 6.88 -8.36
N ASN A 53 -6.64 6.03 -8.47
CA ASN A 53 -6.23 5.46 -9.75
C ASN A 53 -7.34 4.60 -10.36
N ALA A 54 -8.00 3.75 -9.57
CA ALA A 54 -9.14 2.95 -10.01
C ALA A 54 -10.33 3.83 -10.45
N GLU A 55 -10.62 4.91 -9.73
CA GLU A 55 -11.68 5.85 -10.09
C GLU A 55 -11.39 6.57 -11.41
N ARG A 56 -10.16 7.07 -11.59
CA ARG A 56 -9.72 7.70 -12.84
C ARG A 56 -9.81 6.75 -14.03
N ALA A 57 -9.56 5.46 -13.80
CA ALA A 57 -9.69 4.42 -14.82
C ALA A 57 -11.14 3.95 -15.05
N ARG A 58 -12.13 4.58 -14.39
CA ARG A 58 -13.56 4.24 -14.51
C ARG A 58 -13.86 2.78 -14.14
N VAL A 59 -13.11 2.23 -13.19
CA VAL A 59 -13.29 0.86 -12.66
C VAL A 59 -14.71 0.63 -12.18
N SER A 60 -15.39 1.66 -11.67
CA SER A 60 -16.80 1.61 -11.24
C SER A 60 -17.78 1.18 -12.33
N GLN A 61 -17.41 1.24 -13.62
CA GLN A 61 -18.26 0.77 -14.73
C GLN A 61 -18.18 -0.75 -14.92
N TYR A 62 -17.10 -1.39 -14.46
CA TYR A 62 -16.78 -2.78 -14.76
C TYR A 62 -16.63 -3.65 -13.49
N ALA A 63 -16.04 -3.11 -12.42
CA ALA A 63 -15.78 -3.78 -11.14
C ALA A 63 -16.20 -2.89 -9.95
N ALA A 64 -17.47 -2.49 -9.93
CA ALA A 64 -18.02 -1.59 -8.92
C ALA A 64 -17.99 -2.17 -7.49
N ALA A 65 -18.25 -3.48 -7.37
CA ALA A 65 -18.35 -4.15 -6.08
C ALA A 65 -17.00 -4.18 -5.36
N GLU A 66 -15.94 -4.54 -6.06
CA GLU A 66 -14.57 -4.59 -5.53
C GLU A 66 -14.06 -3.19 -5.19
N LEU A 67 -14.35 -2.18 -6.03
CA LEU A 67 -14.00 -0.80 -5.72
C LEU A 67 -14.73 -0.28 -4.48
N MET A 68 -16.01 -0.64 -4.32
CA MET A 68 -16.78 -0.30 -3.11
C MET A 68 -16.20 -0.99 -1.88
N GLN A 69 -15.80 -2.26 -1.98
CA GLN A 69 -15.14 -2.99 -0.91
C GLN A 69 -13.81 -2.34 -0.51
N ALA A 70 -12.99 -1.90 -1.49
CA ALA A 70 -11.75 -1.18 -1.20
C ALA A 70 -12.01 0.09 -0.37
N ARG A 71 -13.05 0.87 -0.73
CA ARG A 71 -13.44 2.09 0.01
C ARG A 71 -13.92 1.79 1.42
N GLU A 72 -14.71 0.74 1.61
CA GLU A 72 -15.18 0.29 2.93
C GLU A 72 -14.00 -0.08 3.82
N ILE A 73 -13.07 -0.90 3.31
CA ILE A 73 -11.86 -1.30 4.05
C ILE A 73 -10.99 -0.10 4.40
N LEU A 74 -10.86 0.90 3.51
CA LEU A 74 -10.15 2.13 3.81
C LEU A 74 -10.85 2.92 4.93
N GLY A 75 -12.18 2.95 4.94
CA GLY A 75 -12.98 3.51 6.02
C GLY A 75 -12.66 2.84 7.36
N LEU A 76 -12.60 1.51 7.39
CA LEU A 76 -12.20 0.75 8.58
C LEU A 76 -10.76 1.05 9.01
N ALA A 77 -9.83 1.20 8.06
CA ALA A 77 -8.44 1.57 8.34
C ALA A 77 -8.36 2.96 9.02
N LYS A 78 -9.12 3.93 8.52
CA LYS A 78 -9.22 5.28 9.12
C LYS A 78 -9.80 5.23 10.53
N VAL A 79 -10.84 4.43 10.74
CA VAL A 79 -11.42 4.22 12.09
C VAL A 79 -10.37 3.60 13.03
N ALA A 80 -9.62 2.59 12.61
CA ALA A 80 -8.56 2.00 13.43
C ALA A 80 -7.47 3.03 13.79
N LEU A 81 -7.09 3.90 12.86
CA LEU A 81 -6.15 4.99 13.11
C LEU A 81 -6.67 5.97 14.18
N THR A 82 -7.95 6.36 14.11
CA THR A 82 -8.54 7.24 15.14
C THR A 82 -8.53 6.62 16.55
N LYS A 83 -8.60 5.28 16.61
CA LYS A 83 -8.47 4.49 17.85
C LYS A 83 -7.02 4.25 18.28
N LYS A 84 -6.05 4.81 17.55
CA LYS A 84 -4.60 4.60 17.72
C LYS A 84 -4.16 3.14 17.58
N ASP A 85 -4.97 2.32 16.91
CA ASP A 85 -4.64 0.94 16.58
C ASP A 85 -3.85 0.90 15.27
N LEU A 86 -2.56 1.22 15.36
CA LEU A 86 -1.68 1.40 14.20
C LEU A 86 -1.45 0.11 13.41
N ILE A 87 -1.47 -1.04 14.10
CA ILE A 87 -1.25 -2.35 13.47
C ILE A 87 -2.46 -2.70 12.60
N ASN A 88 -3.68 -2.59 13.15
CA ASN A 88 -4.87 -2.84 12.35
C ASN A 88 -5.08 -1.77 11.27
N ALA A 89 -4.78 -0.50 11.55
CA ALA A 89 -4.86 0.56 10.54
C ALA A 89 -3.98 0.25 9.32
N ASN A 90 -2.72 -0.14 9.55
CA ASN A 90 -1.79 -0.50 8.49
C ASN A 90 -2.25 -1.74 7.71
N ARG A 91 -2.64 -2.82 8.40
CA ARG A 91 -3.14 -4.04 7.76
C ARG A 91 -4.37 -3.77 6.88
N LEU A 92 -5.33 -3.00 7.40
CA LEU A 92 -6.54 -2.64 6.65
C LEU A 92 -6.21 -1.72 5.48
N ALA A 93 -5.30 -0.76 5.63
CA ALA A 93 -4.88 0.10 4.53
C ALA A 93 -4.21 -0.70 3.40
N GLN A 94 -3.28 -1.61 3.73
CA GLN A 94 -2.68 -2.52 2.76
C GLN A 94 -3.72 -3.41 2.07
N GLN A 95 -4.70 -3.92 2.83
CA GLN A 95 -5.80 -4.70 2.28
C GLN A 95 -6.65 -3.88 1.30
N SER A 96 -7.01 -2.65 1.65
CA SER A 96 -7.72 -1.72 0.76
C SER A 96 -6.93 -1.44 -0.52
N GLN A 97 -5.63 -1.20 -0.41
CA GLN A 97 -4.74 -0.98 -1.55
C GLN A 97 -4.78 -2.15 -2.54
N VAL A 98 -4.61 -3.38 -2.07
CA VAL A 98 -4.62 -4.57 -2.96
C VAL A 98 -6.02 -4.87 -3.49
N THR A 99 -7.09 -4.59 -2.73
CA THR A 99 -8.46 -4.71 -3.23
C THR A 99 -8.74 -3.70 -4.34
N ALA A 100 -8.25 -2.46 -4.23
CA ALA A 100 -8.37 -1.47 -5.30
C ALA A 100 -7.59 -1.88 -6.56
N GLN A 101 -6.38 -2.45 -6.39
CA GLN A 101 -5.60 -2.99 -7.50
C GLN A 101 -6.28 -4.19 -8.17
N LEU A 102 -6.92 -5.06 -7.38
CA LEU A 102 -7.73 -6.16 -7.88
C LEU A 102 -8.91 -5.63 -8.72
N ALA A 103 -9.64 -4.64 -8.19
CA ALA A 103 -10.75 -4.01 -8.91
C ALA A 103 -10.29 -3.42 -10.25
N PHE A 104 -9.14 -2.74 -10.25
CA PHE A 104 -8.53 -2.21 -11.46
C PHE A 104 -8.20 -3.30 -12.48
N ALA A 105 -7.49 -4.35 -12.06
CA ALA A 105 -7.12 -5.45 -12.95
C ALA A 105 -8.36 -6.18 -13.50
N HIS A 106 -9.38 -6.37 -12.68
CA HIS A 106 -10.64 -6.98 -13.10
C HIS A 106 -11.39 -6.13 -14.13
N ALA A 107 -11.43 -4.80 -13.93
CA ALA A 107 -12.03 -3.89 -14.91
C ALA A 107 -11.30 -3.91 -16.26
N GLU A 108 -9.96 -3.93 -16.26
CA GLU A 108 -9.17 -4.04 -17.49
C GLU A 108 -9.39 -5.38 -18.19
N LEU A 109 -9.56 -6.47 -17.44
CA LEU A 109 -9.92 -7.77 -18.00
C LEU A 109 -11.28 -7.72 -18.72
N ILE A 110 -12.33 -7.24 -18.04
CA ILE A 110 -13.68 -7.13 -18.63
C ILE A 110 -13.65 -6.29 -19.91
N LYS A 111 -12.95 -5.16 -19.88
CA LYS A 111 -12.80 -4.28 -21.04
C LYS A 111 -12.09 -4.97 -22.20
N ALA A 112 -11.03 -5.72 -21.92
CA ALA A 112 -10.33 -6.49 -22.94
C ALA A 112 -11.21 -7.59 -23.55
N GLU A 113 -12.06 -8.25 -22.76
CA GLU A 113 -13.02 -9.24 -23.23
C GLU A 113 -14.09 -8.63 -24.13
N GLN A 114 -14.60 -7.45 -23.79
CA GLN A 114 -15.55 -6.70 -24.61
C GLN A 114 -14.93 -6.31 -25.96
N ILE A 115 -13.72 -5.71 -25.95
CA ILE A 115 -12.99 -5.34 -27.18
C ILE A 115 -12.75 -6.57 -28.07
N ASN A 116 -12.35 -7.70 -27.47
CA ASN A 116 -12.12 -8.93 -28.22
C ASN A 116 -13.42 -9.45 -28.86
N THR A 117 -14.54 -9.33 -28.16
CA THR A 117 -15.86 -9.69 -28.69
C THR A 117 -16.26 -8.79 -29.86
N GLU A 118 -16.06 -7.49 -29.74
CA GLU A 118 -16.34 -6.51 -30.81
C GLU A 118 -15.48 -6.76 -32.07
N ILE A 119 -14.19 -7.08 -31.89
CA ILE A 119 -13.30 -7.43 -33.00
C ILE A 119 -13.79 -8.69 -33.71
N LYS A 120 -14.17 -9.74 -32.97
CA LYS A 120 -14.70 -10.99 -33.56
C LYS A 120 -15.98 -10.73 -34.36
N GLN A 121 -16.88 -9.93 -33.82
CA GLN A 121 -18.13 -9.55 -34.51
C GLN A 121 -17.84 -8.75 -35.78
N SER A 122 -16.91 -7.79 -35.73
CA SER A 122 -16.49 -6.99 -36.89
C SER A 122 -15.90 -7.88 -38.00
N ILE A 123 -15.06 -8.85 -37.65
CA ILE A 123 -14.50 -9.82 -38.60
C ILE A 123 -15.60 -10.65 -39.26
N GLU A 124 -16.59 -11.10 -38.48
CA GLU A 124 -17.69 -11.90 -39.01
C GLU A 124 -18.58 -11.08 -39.96
N GLN A 125 -18.88 -9.83 -39.61
CA GLN A 125 -19.59 -8.91 -40.48
C GLN A 125 -18.84 -8.69 -41.81
N LEU A 126 -17.53 -8.47 -41.76
CA LEU A 126 -16.70 -8.32 -42.96
C LEU A 126 -16.73 -9.58 -43.84
N LYS A 127 -16.69 -10.78 -43.25
CA LYS A 127 -16.82 -12.04 -44.00
C LYS A 127 -18.17 -12.16 -44.69
N GLN A 128 -19.26 -11.81 -44.00
CA GLN A 128 -20.60 -11.83 -44.58
C GLN A 128 -20.74 -10.85 -45.74
N GLU A 129 -20.17 -9.63 -45.63
CA GLU A 129 -20.18 -8.68 -46.75
C GLU A 129 -19.38 -9.17 -47.96
N MET A 130 -18.22 -9.80 -47.73
CA MET A 130 -17.45 -10.42 -48.83
C MET A 130 -18.22 -11.53 -49.52
N GLN A 131 -18.96 -12.35 -48.77
CA GLN A 131 -19.77 -13.43 -49.34
C GLN A 131 -20.98 -12.88 -50.11
N ARG A 132 -21.72 -11.91 -49.54
CA ARG A 132 -22.80 -11.20 -50.22
C ARG A 132 -22.35 -10.59 -51.55
N ASN A 133 -21.21 -9.90 -51.56
CA ASN A 133 -20.65 -9.30 -52.76
C ASN A 133 -20.21 -10.33 -53.80
N ARG A 134 -19.74 -11.51 -53.38
CA ARG A 134 -19.41 -12.60 -54.31
C ARG A 134 -20.68 -13.17 -54.94
N ASP A 135 -21.71 -13.44 -54.15
CA ASP A 135 -22.95 -14.07 -54.61
C ASP A 135 -23.78 -13.12 -55.51
N ALA A 136 -23.69 -11.81 -55.31
CA ALA A 136 -24.35 -10.81 -56.16
C ALA A 136 -23.69 -10.59 -57.54
N ASN A 137 -22.48 -11.13 -57.75
CA ASN A 137 -21.72 -10.99 -59.00
C ASN A 137 -21.69 -12.29 -59.85
N LEU A 138 -22.49 -13.30 -59.47
CA LEU A 138 -22.73 -14.54 -60.21
C LEU A 138 -24.15 -14.54 -60.78
#